data_AF-A0A645DSI5-F1
#
_entry.id   AF-A0A645DSI5-F1
#
_cell.length_a   1.000
_cell.length_b   1.000
_cell.length_c   1.000
_cell.angle_alpha   90.00
_cell.angle_beta   90.00
_cell.angle_gamma   90.00
#
_symmetry.space_group_name_H-M   'P 1'
#
loop_
_entity.id
_entity.type
_entity.pdbx_description
1 polymer ?
#
loop_
_entity_poly.entity_id
_entity_poly.type
_entity_poly.pdbx_seq_one_letter_code
_entity_poly.pdbx_strand_id
1 'polypeptide(L)'
;MSQGKSRKPGGVTIDSIDAPNPVQTEANWVTVAKAFNPLGFVAEAYARTLAYRLENKRLDAEMQRVKAQAGVIHDALDKTYKLKMEELSQRRLEIDRFYDTVQGELKLLHIERMQVLKMAERASEMALSNNTSSEHKLIYKDMAIDLISQLSAFGGKANESLDVLVKSLPPISMPDRLLPYGD
;
A
#
# COMPACT_ATOMS: atom_id res chain seq x y z
N MET A 1 -13.01 -32.46 -5.69
CA MET A 1 -14.04 -31.63 -6.35
C MET A 1 -14.89 -31.03 -5.24
N SER A 2 -15.21 -29.74 -5.11
CA SER A 2 -15.03 -28.57 -5.95
C SER A 2 -15.15 -27.32 -5.06
N GLN A 3 -14.18 -26.42 -5.21
CA GLN A 3 -14.21 -24.96 -5.10
C GLN A 3 -14.83 -24.24 -3.89
N GLY A 4 -13.95 -23.44 -3.26
CA GLY A 4 -14.30 -22.30 -2.43
C GLY A 4 -14.97 -21.19 -3.25
N LYS A 5 -15.89 -20.48 -2.60
CA LYS A 5 -16.52 -19.29 -3.16
C LYS A 5 -15.82 -18.04 -2.65
N SER A 6 -15.27 -17.29 -3.60
CA SER A 6 -14.69 -15.97 -3.43
C SER A 6 -15.70 -14.98 -2.85
N ARG A 7 -15.25 -14.20 -1.87
CA ARG A 7 -15.93 -12.97 -1.45
C ARG A 7 -15.69 -11.92 -2.54
N LYS A 8 -16.73 -11.61 -3.32
CA LYS A 8 -16.76 -10.44 -4.20
C LYS A 8 -16.89 -9.16 -3.38
N PRO A 9 -16.28 -8.03 -3.80
CA PRO A 9 -16.46 -6.74 -3.17
C PRO A 9 -17.92 -6.29 -3.33
N GLY A 10 -18.51 -5.80 -2.24
CA GLY A 10 -19.88 -5.30 -2.22
C GLY A 10 -19.99 -4.04 -3.06
N GLY A 11 -20.28 -4.20 -4.35
CA GLY A 11 -20.82 -3.15 -5.18
C GLY A 11 -22.21 -2.81 -4.65
N VAL A 12 -22.42 -1.55 -4.25
CA VAL A 12 -23.76 -1.05 -3.97
C VAL A 12 -24.49 -0.99 -5.31
N THR A 13 -25.30 -2.01 -5.59
CA THR A 13 -26.21 -2.02 -6.73
C THR A 13 -27.30 -0.99 -6.48
N ILE A 14 -27.43 -0.03 -7.39
CA ILE A 14 -28.58 0.87 -7.44
C ILE A 14 -29.78 -0.02 -7.75
N ASP A 15 -30.73 -0.12 -6.83
CA ASP A 15 -31.99 -0.82 -7.11
C ASP A 15 -32.67 -0.14 -8.30
N SER A 16 -32.84 -0.92 -9.38
CA SER A 16 -33.68 -0.51 -10.49
C SER A 16 -35.13 -0.60 -10.04
N ILE A 17 -35.81 0.54 -10.01
CA ILE A 17 -37.25 0.59 -9.80
C ILE A 17 -37.87 0.64 -11.19
N ASP A 18 -38.59 -0.42 -11.56
CA ASP A 18 -39.39 -0.44 -12.78
C ASP A 18 -40.35 0.76 -12.80
N ALA A 19 -40.32 1.52 -13.89
CA ALA A 19 -41.28 2.57 -14.11
C ALA A 19 -42.69 1.94 -14.17
N PRO A 20 -43.69 2.50 -13.45
CA PRO A 20 -45.05 1.97 -13.55
C PRO A 20 -45.54 2.14 -14.99
N ASN A 21 -46.19 1.09 -15.51
CA ASN A 21 -46.74 1.03 -16.87
C ASN A 21 -47.47 2.33 -17.24
N PRO A 22 -47.34 2.81 -18.51
CA PRO A 22 -48.10 3.95 -18.96
C PRO A 22 -49.60 3.62 -18.84
N VAL A 23 -50.30 4.42 -18.06
CA VAL A 23 -51.76 4.35 -17.93
C VAL A 23 -52.33 4.49 -19.34
N GLN A 24 -52.96 3.43 -19.85
CA GLN A 24 -53.69 3.46 -21.11
C GLN A 24 -54.91 4.37 -20.91
N THR A 25 -54.78 5.63 -21.30
CA THR A 25 -55.89 6.57 -21.30
C THR A 25 -56.79 6.25 -22.47
N GLU A 26 -57.94 5.67 -22.18
CA GLU A 26 -59.05 5.49 -23.11
C GLU A 26 -59.37 6.81 -23.82
N ALA A 27 -59.08 6.86 -25.12
CA ALA A 27 -59.25 8.03 -25.98
C ALA A 27 -60.70 8.53 -26.14
N ASN A 28 -61.69 7.82 -25.56
CA ASN A 28 -63.11 8.09 -25.78
C ASN A 28 -63.76 9.04 -24.75
N TRP A 29 -63.24 9.12 -23.52
CA TRP A 29 -63.83 10.00 -22.49
C TRP A 29 -63.41 11.47 -22.62
N VAL A 30 -62.24 11.72 -23.23
CA VAL A 30 -61.68 13.06 -23.44
C VAL A 30 -62.54 13.89 -24.42
N THR A 31 -63.15 13.22 -25.41
CA THR A 31 -63.99 13.88 -26.42
C THR A 31 -65.37 14.26 -25.89
N VAL A 32 -65.92 13.48 -24.95
CA VAL A 32 -67.23 13.72 -24.35
C VAL A 32 -67.17 14.76 -23.22
N ALA A 33 -66.10 14.77 -22.42
CA ALA A 33 -65.91 15.75 -21.34
C ALA A 33 -65.60 17.18 -21.88
N LYS A 34 -64.93 17.28 -23.03
CA LYS A 34 -64.66 18.57 -23.70
C LYS A 34 -65.92 19.33 -24.12
N ALA A 35 -67.03 18.63 -24.35
CA ALA A 35 -68.29 19.23 -24.79
C ALA A 35 -69.10 19.86 -23.64
N PHE A 36 -68.82 19.51 -22.37
CA PHE A 36 -69.71 19.87 -21.25
C PHE A 36 -69.08 20.71 -20.14
N ASN A 37 -67.77 20.96 -20.10
CA ASN A 37 -67.24 21.92 -19.13
C ASN A 37 -65.88 22.52 -19.51
N PRO A 38 -65.78 23.82 -19.87
CA PRO A 38 -64.48 24.48 -20.08
C PRO A 38 -63.61 24.48 -18.80
N LEU A 39 -64.22 24.29 -17.62
CA LEU A 39 -63.50 24.18 -16.34
C LEU A 39 -62.81 22.82 -16.15
N GLY A 40 -63.21 21.77 -16.86
CA GLY A 40 -62.58 20.44 -16.77
C GLY A 40 -61.14 20.45 -17.29
N PHE A 41 -60.91 21.16 -18.39
CA PHE A 41 -59.56 21.39 -18.93
C PHE A 41 -58.70 22.24 -17.98
N VAL A 42 -59.30 23.24 -17.32
CA VAL A 42 -58.62 24.07 -16.30
C VAL A 42 -58.24 23.23 -15.08
N ALA A 43 -59.13 22.36 -14.61
CA ALA A 43 -58.86 21.44 -13.51
C ALA A 43 -57.78 20.41 -13.85
N GLU A 44 -57.78 19.86 -15.06
CA GLU A 44 -56.74 18.95 -15.55
C GLU A 44 -55.37 19.65 -15.64
N ALA A 45 -55.34 20.87 -16.18
CA ALA A 45 -54.13 21.69 -16.23
C ALA A 45 -53.60 22.02 -14.82
N TYR A 46 -54.49 22.32 -13.87
CA TYR A 46 -54.12 22.56 -12.48
C TYR A 46 -53.59 21.30 -11.79
N ALA A 47 -54.25 20.15 -11.97
CA ALA A 47 -53.77 18.87 -11.44
C ALA A 47 -52.39 18.49 -12.03
N ARG A 48 -52.19 18.70 -13.33
CA ARG A 48 -50.92 18.41 -14.01
C ARG A 48 -49.81 19.37 -13.56
N THR A 49 -50.09 20.65 -13.35
CA THR A 49 -49.11 21.60 -12.78
C THR A 49 -48.74 21.26 -11.34
N LEU A 50 -49.69 20.80 -10.52
CA LEU A 50 -49.40 20.30 -9.17
C LEU A 50 -48.55 19.02 -9.22
N ALA A 51 -48.84 18.09 -10.14
CA ALA A 51 -48.04 16.89 -10.34
C ALA A 51 -46.59 17.23 -10.72
N TYR A 52 -46.37 18.16 -11.64
CA TYR A 52 -45.02 18.63 -11.99
C TYR A 52 -44.31 19.30 -10.80
N ARG A 53 -45.04 20.05 -9.97
CA ARG A 53 -44.46 20.66 -8.77
C ARG A 53 -44.04 19.61 -7.74
N LEU A 54 -44.85 18.57 -7.57
CA LEU A 54 -44.52 17.45 -6.70
C LEU A 54 -43.31 16.68 -7.22
N GLU A 55 -43.25 16.44 -8.53
CA GLU A 55 -42.13 15.76 -9.17
C GLU A 55 -40.82 16.56 -9.03
N ASN A 56 -40.87 17.89 -9.23
CA ASN A 56 -39.71 18.76 -8.96
C ASN A 56 -39.25 18.66 -7.50
N LYS A 57 -40.16 18.59 -6.53
CA LYS A 57 -39.81 18.43 -5.12
C LYS A 57 -39.20 17.06 -4.82
N ARG A 58 -39.68 16.02 -5.49
CA ARG A 58 -39.10 14.68 -5.41
C ARG A 58 -37.67 14.65 -5.98
N LEU A 59 -37.48 15.22 -7.17
CA LEU A 59 -36.16 15.35 -7.79
C LEU A 59 -35.20 16.18 -6.93
N ASP A 60 -35.65 17.30 -6.35
CA ASP A 60 -34.85 18.10 -5.41
C ASP A 60 -34.35 17.24 -4.23
N ALA A 61 -35.23 16.44 -3.63
CA ALA A 61 -34.90 15.56 -2.51
C ALA A 61 -33.93 14.45 -2.95
N GLU A 62 -34.12 13.88 -4.13
CA GLU A 62 -33.27 12.83 -4.68
C GLU A 62 -31.87 13.36 -5.04
N MET A 63 -31.79 14.58 -5.59
CA MET A 63 -30.53 15.29 -5.81
C MET A 63 -29.77 15.52 -4.50
N GLN A 64 -30.46 15.89 -3.42
CA GLN A 64 -29.83 16.04 -2.10
C GLN A 64 -29.31 14.70 -1.56
N ARG A 65 -30.09 13.62 -1.72
CA ARG A 65 -29.68 12.27 -1.31
C ARG A 65 -28.42 11.83 -2.07
N VAL A 66 -28.39 12.01 -3.38
CA VAL A 66 -27.25 11.66 -4.23
C VAL A 66 -26.01 12.48 -3.84
N LYS A 67 -26.16 13.79 -3.56
CA LYS A 67 -25.06 14.63 -3.07
C LYS A 67 -24.51 14.14 -1.74
N ALA A 68 -25.37 13.80 -0.78
CA ALA A 68 -24.94 13.27 0.51
C ALA A 68 -24.21 11.93 0.36
N GLN A 69 -24.70 11.04 -0.50
CA GLN A 69 -24.07 9.76 -0.78
C GLN A 69 -22.69 9.93 -1.44
N ALA A 70 -22.56 10.88 -2.38
CA ALA A 70 -21.27 11.21 -3.00
C ALA A 70 -20.25 11.71 -1.96
N GLY A 71 -20.68 12.55 -1.00
CA GLY A 71 -19.84 13.01 0.10
C GLY A 71 -19.32 11.87 0.96
N VAL A 72 -20.20 10.95 1.38
CA VAL A 72 -19.81 9.77 2.20
C VAL A 72 -18.83 8.87 1.44
N ILE A 73 -19.05 8.64 0.14
CA ILE A 73 -18.15 7.83 -0.69
C ILE A 73 -16.79 8.52 -0.82
N HIS A 74 -16.77 9.84 -1.03
CA HIS A 74 -15.52 10.59 -1.13
C HIS A 74 -14.72 10.53 0.18
N ASP A 75 -15.38 10.72 1.32
CA ASP A 75 -14.75 10.61 2.65
C ASP A 75 -14.21 9.20 2.91
N ALA A 76 -14.94 8.16 2.49
CA ALA A 76 -14.49 6.77 2.61
C ALA A 76 -13.27 6.51 1.71
N LEU A 77 -13.29 6.97 0.46
CA LEU A 77 -12.17 6.88 -0.47
C LEU A 77 -10.94 7.60 0.08
N ASP A 78 -11.09 8.83 0.56
CA ASP A 78 -10.00 9.60 1.16
C ASP A 78 -9.38 8.92 2.37
N LYS A 79 -10.20 8.31 3.24
CA LYS A 79 -9.71 7.53 4.39
C LYS A 79 -8.95 6.29 3.92
N THR A 80 -9.48 5.55 2.96
CA THR A 80 -8.80 4.36 2.43
C THR A 80 -7.49 4.72 1.73
N TYR A 81 -7.47 5.83 0.99
CA TYR A 81 -6.28 6.36 0.35
C TYR A 81 -5.22 6.73 1.38
N LYS A 82 -5.57 7.49 2.41
CA LYS A 82 -4.65 7.87 3.50
C LYS A 82 -4.07 6.64 4.20
N LEU A 83 -4.91 5.66 4.53
CA LEU A 83 -4.47 4.42 5.17
C LEU A 83 -3.51 3.63 4.26
N LYS A 84 -3.81 3.52 2.96
CA LYS A 84 -2.92 2.86 2.00
C LYS A 84 -1.60 3.59 1.81
N MET A 85 -1.61 4.93 1.80
CA MET A 85 -0.39 5.73 1.76
C MET A 85 0.43 5.55 3.03
N GLU A 86 -0.22 5.45 4.19
CA GLU A 86 0.46 5.22 5.46
C GLU A 86 1.11 3.82 5.49
N GLU A 87 0.39 2.77 5.10
CA GLU A 87 0.94 1.41 4.95
C GLU A 87 2.18 1.39 4.03
N LEU A 88 2.11 2.07 2.88
CA LEU A 88 3.25 2.18 1.96
C LEU A 88 4.44 2.92 2.60
N SER A 89 4.17 3.99 3.34
CA SER A 89 5.22 4.76 4.02
C SER A 89 5.89 3.97 5.15
N GLN A 90 5.11 3.20 5.92
CA GLN A 90 5.61 2.30 6.96
C GLN A 90 6.48 1.21 6.34
N ARG A 91 6.00 0.55 5.28
CA ARG A 91 6.78 -0.47 4.57
C ARG A 91 8.08 0.09 4.00
N ARG A 92 8.05 1.29 3.42
CA ARG A 92 9.26 1.97 2.95
C ARG A 92 10.24 2.22 4.10
N LEU A 93 9.76 2.76 5.22
CA LEU A 93 10.57 3.04 6.39
C LEU A 93 11.21 1.77 6.99
N GLU A 94 10.47 0.67 7.03
CA GLU A 94 11.00 -0.63 7.46
C GLU A 94 12.16 -1.07 6.56
N ILE A 95 11.96 -1.07 5.24
CA ILE A 95 12.99 -1.47 4.27
C ILE A 95 14.22 -0.57 4.39
N ASP A 96 14.05 0.75 4.47
CA ASP A 96 15.15 1.71 4.62
C ASP A 96 15.94 1.44 5.90
N ARG A 97 15.26 1.20 7.04
CA ARG A 97 15.92 0.86 8.31
C ARG A 97 16.70 -0.45 8.25
N PHE A 98 16.14 -1.48 7.60
CA PHE A 98 16.83 -2.74 7.43
C PHE A 98 18.07 -2.57 6.56
N TYR A 99 17.96 -1.82 5.47
CA TYR A 99 19.08 -1.49 4.60
C TYR A 99 20.20 -0.77 5.36
N ASP A 100 19.85 0.27 6.13
CA ASP A 100 20.81 1.02 6.94
C ASP A 100 21.50 0.14 8.00
N THR A 101 20.77 -0.80 8.59
CA THR A 101 21.30 -1.75 9.59
C THR A 101 22.33 -2.69 8.94
N VAL A 102 21.97 -3.33 7.82
CA VAL A 102 22.86 -4.23 7.08
C VAL A 102 24.11 -3.47 6.60
N GLN A 103 23.94 -2.26 6.08
CA GLN A 103 25.05 -1.43 5.64
C GLN A 103 25.97 -1.03 6.82
N GLY A 104 25.38 -0.70 7.97
CA GLY A 104 26.11 -0.40 9.20
C GLY A 104 26.97 -1.57 9.67
N GLU A 105 26.40 -2.77 9.75
CA GLU A 105 27.12 -3.97 10.12
C GLU A 105 28.24 -4.31 9.13
N LEU A 106 27.97 -4.23 7.83
CA LEU A 106 29.00 -4.50 6.80
C LEU A 106 30.17 -3.52 6.91
N LYS A 107 29.88 -2.24 7.22
CA LYS A 107 30.91 -1.22 7.45
C LYS A 107 31.73 -1.51 8.70
N LEU A 108 31.11 -1.89 9.81
CA LEU A 108 31.80 -2.26 11.04
C LEU A 108 32.73 -3.46 10.82
N LEU A 109 32.21 -4.52 10.19
CA LEU A 109 32.96 -5.71 9.81
C LEU A 109 34.19 -5.34 8.95
N HIS A 110 34.00 -4.45 7.97
CA HIS A 110 35.10 -3.98 7.13
C HIS A 110 36.18 -3.23 7.94
N ILE A 111 35.78 -2.34 8.85
CA ILE A 111 36.69 -1.60 9.72
C ILE A 111 37.48 -2.57 10.61
N GLU A 112 36.81 -3.55 11.23
CA GLU A 112 37.44 -4.56 12.09
C GLU A 112 38.49 -5.38 11.32
N ARG A 113 38.13 -5.88 10.12
CA ARG A 113 39.09 -6.61 9.26
C ARG A 113 40.29 -5.76 8.90
N MET A 114 40.06 -4.50 8.53
CA MET A 114 41.14 -3.58 8.18
C MET A 114 42.06 -3.30 9.36
N GLN A 115 41.51 -3.21 10.56
CA GLN A 115 42.28 -3.02 11.78
C GLN A 115 43.14 -4.26 12.11
N VAL A 116 42.59 -5.46 12.01
CA VAL A 116 43.35 -6.71 12.21
C VAL A 116 44.48 -6.83 11.19
N LEU A 117 44.23 -6.52 9.92
CA LEU A 117 45.25 -6.53 8.87
C LEU A 117 46.38 -5.52 9.16
N LYS A 118 46.04 -4.30 9.60
CA LYS A 118 47.05 -3.30 10.01
C LYS A 118 47.88 -3.75 11.22
N MET A 119 47.27 -4.47 12.17
CA MET A 119 48.00 -5.02 13.31
C MET A 119 48.95 -6.13 12.87
N ALA A 120 48.51 -7.01 11.95
CA ALA A 120 49.33 -8.07 11.39
C ALA A 120 50.50 -7.52 10.55
N GLU A 121 50.25 -6.47 9.75
CA GLU A 121 51.27 -5.75 8.98
C GLU A 121 52.34 -5.17 9.91
N ARG A 122 51.96 -4.44 10.96
CA ARG A 122 52.91 -3.90 11.94
C ARG A 122 53.69 -4.99 12.66
N ALA A 123 53.04 -6.09 13.03
CA ALA A 123 53.73 -7.23 13.65
C ALA A 123 54.77 -7.83 12.67
N SER A 124 54.43 -7.95 11.39
CA SER A 124 55.36 -8.40 10.36
C SER A 124 56.53 -7.43 10.15
N GLU A 125 56.28 -6.13 10.12
CA GLU A 125 57.32 -5.09 10.03
C GLU A 125 58.29 -5.17 11.22
N MET A 126 57.75 -5.32 12.44
CA MET A 126 58.56 -5.44 13.65
C MET A 126 59.39 -6.73 13.65
N ALA A 127 58.86 -7.85 13.15
CA ALA A 127 59.60 -9.10 12.98
C ALA A 127 60.77 -8.99 11.99
N LEU A 128 60.62 -8.16 10.94
CA LEU A 128 61.62 -7.95 9.91
C LEU A 128 62.62 -6.83 10.24
N SER A 129 62.34 -6.01 11.25
CA SER A 129 63.17 -4.87 11.64
C SER A 129 64.57 -5.29 12.14
N ASN A 130 65.61 -4.51 11.80
CA ASN A 130 66.98 -4.79 12.27
C ASN A 130 67.23 -4.34 13.73
N ASN A 131 66.30 -3.58 14.33
CA ASN A 131 66.41 -3.01 15.67
C ASN A 131 65.82 -3.88 16.79
N THR A 132 65.33 -5.08 16.48
CA THR A 132 64.72 -6.01 17.45
C THR A 132 65.61 -7.23 17.71
N SER A 133 65.64 -7.69 18.98
CA SER A 133 66.31 -8.95 19.35
C SER A 133 65.70 -10.15 18.63
N SER A 134 66.48 -11.20 18.39
CA SER A 134 66.00 -12.43 17.72
C SER A 134 64.80 -13.07 18.41
N GLU A 135 64.75 -13.03 19.74
CA GLU A 135 63.60 -13.53 20.53
C GLU A 135 62.34 -12.70 20.27
N HIS A 136 62.46 -11.37 20.21
CA HIS A 136 61.34 -10.50 19.90
C HIS A 136 60.84 -10.69 18.46
N LYS A 137 61.74 -10.98 17.50
CA LYS A 137 61.34 -11.29 16.12
C LYS A 137 60.47 -12.53 16.01
N LEU A 138 60.79 -13.58 16.79
CA LEU A 138 59.97 -14.78 16.89
C LEU A 138 58.58 -14.45 17.45
N ILE A 139 58.50 -13.66 18.53
CA ILE A 139 57.24 -13.25 19.13
C ILE A 139 56.37 -12.46 18.13
N TYR A 140 56.95 -11.50 17.41
CA TYR A 140 56.21 -10.71 16.42
C TYR A 140 55.76 -11.53 15.21
N LYS A 141 56.56 -12.52 14.79
CA LYS A 141 56.18 -13.47 13.73
C LYS A 141 54.99 -14.32 14.16
N ASP A 142 55.03 -14.90 15.35
CA ASP A 142 53.94 -15.74 15.87
C ASP A 142 52.66 -14.89 16.05
N MET A 143 52.80 -13.65 16.53
CA MET A 143 51.69 -12.70 16.62
C MET A 143 51.07 -12.39 15.27
N ALA A 144 51.86 -12.19 14.20
CA ALA A 144 51.34 -11.94 12.87
C ALA A 144 50.56 -13.16 12.32
N ILE A 145 51.07 -14.37 12.56
CA ILE A 145 50.41 -15.63 12.16
C ILE A 145 49.08 -15.78 12.90
N ASP A 146 49.06 -15.55 14.21
CA ASP A 146 47.85 -15.63 15.02
C ASP A 146 46.79 -14.62 14.57
N LEU A 147 47.17 -13.36 14.33
CA LEU A 147 46.26 -12.32 13.84
C LEU A 147 45.66 -12.67 12.47
N ILE A 148 46.46 -13.21 11.56
CA ILE A 148 45.99 -13.65 10.24
C ILE A 148 45.06 -14.85 10.37
N SER A 149 45.35 -15.79 11.28
CA SER A 149 44.49 -16.96 11.51
C SER A 149 43.10 -16.56 12.01
N GLN A 150 43.04 -15.55 12.89
CA GLN A 150 41.79 -15.01 13.43
C GLN A 150 40.92 -14.35 12.36
N LEU A 151 41.52 -13.81 11.28
CA LEU A 151 40.77 -13.20 10.18
C LEU A 151 39.77 -14.16 9.52
N SER A 152 40.13 -15.45 9.41
CA SER A 152 39.22 -16.49 8.89
C SER A 152 38.05 -16.76 9.84
N ALA A 153 38.30 -16.76 11.15
CA ALA A 153 37.29 -16.96 12.18
C ALA A 153 36.32 -15.76 12.25
N PHE A 154 36.81 -14.53 12.09
CA PHE A 154 35.98 -13.34 11.90
C PHE A 154 35.13 -13.45 10.62
N GLY A 155 35.68 -14.02 9.56
CA GLY A 155 34.97 -14.32 8.32
C GLY A 155 33.73 -15.19 8.56
N GLY A 156 33.90 -16.31 9.26
CA GLY A 156 32.80 -17.23 9.57
C GLY A 156 31.70 -16.60 10.41
N LYS A 157 32.05 -15.94 11.52
CA LYS A 157 31.09 -15.28 12.43
C LYS A 157 30.30 -14.17 11.75
N ALA A 158 30.98 -13.37 10.93
CA ALA A 158 30.32 -12.28 10.23
C ALA A 158 29.41 -12.78 9.10
N ASN A 159 29.74 -13.91 8.48
CA ASN A 159 28.85 -14.53 7.51
C ASN A 159 27.59 -15.10 8.18
N GLU A 160 27.73 -15.63 9.41
CA GLU A 160 26.60 -16.07 10.22
C GLU A 160 25.70 -14.91 10.65
N SER A 161 26.26 -13.77 11.09
CA SER A 161 25.48 -12.59 11.45
C SER A 161 24.75 -12.00 10.23
N LEU A 162 25.42 -11.93 9.08
CA LEU A 162 24.81 -11.50 7.82
C LEU A 162 23.73 -12.48 7.34
N ASP A 163 23.90 -13.78 7.51
CA ASP A 163 22.89 -14.79 7.15
C ASP A 163 21.63 -14.67 8.02
N VAL A 164 21.80 -14.39 9.32
CA VAL A 164 20.66 -14.08 10.23
C VAL A 164 19.93 -12.81 9.77
N LEU A 165 20.66 -11.74 9.45
CA LEU A 165 20.09 -10.51 8.92
C LEU A 165 19.33 -10.75 7.62
N VAL A 166 19.93 -11.47 6.67
CA VAL A 166 19.32 -11.79 5.37
C VAL A 166 18.03 -12.60 5.54
N LYS A 167 18.01 -13.57 6.48
CA LYS A 167 16.80 -14.34 6.79
C LYS A 167 15.70 -13.50 7.45
N SER A 168 16.06 -12.42 8.14
CA SER A 168 15.11 -11.48 8.73
C SER A 168 14.62 -10.39 7.77
N LEU A 169 15.13 -10.37 6.52
CA LEU A 169 14.70 -9.37 5.53
C LEU A 169 13.20 -9.51 5.22
N PRO A 170 12.47 -8.39 5.15
CA PRO A 170 11.08 -8.42 4.73
C PRO A 170 10.99 -8.96 3.29
N PRO A 171 9.98 -9.79 2.98
CA PRO A 171 9.84 -10.36 1.65
C PRO A 171 9.62 -9.26 0.61
N ILE A 172 10.53 -9.19 -0.35
CA ILE A 172 10.41 -8.32 -1.52
C ILE A 172 9.65 -9.10 -2.59
N SER A 173 8.33 -8.93 -2.61
CA SER A 173 7.57 -9.21 -3.83
C SER A 173 7.73 -7.99 -4.73
N MET A 174 8.32 -8.19 -5.91
CA MET A 174 8.30 -7.22 -6.99
C MET A 174 7.02 -7.49 -7.79
N PRO A 175 5.87 -6.86 -7.48
CA PRO A 175 4.73 -6.96 -8.36
C PRO A 175 5.07 -6.25 -9.68
N ASP A 176 4.67 -6.82 -10.82
CA ASP A 176 4.80 -6.20 -12.15
C ASP A 176 4.14 -4.81 -12.23
N ARG A 177 3.27 -4.48 -11.26
CA ARG A 177 2.65 -3.16 -11.07
C ARG A 177 2.53 -2.80 -9.59
N LEU A 178 2.92 -1.58 -9.23
CA LEU A 178 2.87 -1.05 -7.84
C LEU A 178 1.43 -0.82 -7.32
N LEU A 179 0.43 -0.79 -8.21
CA LEU A 179 -0.98 -0.66 -7.88
C LEU A 179 -1.80 -1.63 -8.74
N PRO A 180 -2.60 -2.54 -8.15
CA PRO A 180 -3.61 -3.26 -8.89
C PRO A 180 -4.76 -2.28 -9.18
N TYR A 181 -4.92 -1.88 -10.44
CA TYR A 181 -6.22 -1.35 -10.87
C TYR A 181 -7.22 -2.50 -10.77
N GLY A 182 -8.34 -2.25 -10.10
CA GLY A 182 -9.32 -3.27 -9.73
C GLY A 182 -9.82 -4.10 -10.89
N ASP A 183 -9.96 -5.40 -10.61
CA ASP A 183 -10.93 -6.27 -11.29
C ASP A 183 -12.35 -6.02 -10.73
#